data_AF-A0A3D5DZU0-F1
#
_entry.id   AF-A0A3D5DZU0-F1
#
_cell.length_a   1.000
_cell.length_b   1.000
_cell.length_c   1.000
_cell.angle_alpha   90.00
_cell.angle_beta   90.00
_cell.angle_gamma   90.00
#
_symmetry.space_group_name_H-M   'P 1'
#
loop_
_entity.id
_entity.type
_entity.pdbx_description
1 polymer ?
#
loop_
_entity_poly.entity_id
_entity_poly.type
_entity_poly.pdbx_seq_one_letter_code
_entity_poly.pdbx_strand_id
1 'polypeptide(L)'
;MPEVRVEVGRFEEWQPGDRRFGLAYAAQAWHWIDPERGRDRVYAALAPGGAVALFWMARSLKGAQKITAHALLGFVILQITLSILTLLNQVPIPLAALHQITAVALFTTAIWHAYEVSGTSGTGLAPAGTP
;
A
#
# COMPACT_ATOMS: atom_id res chain seq x y z
N MET A 1 14.33 -16.69 -24.46
CA MET A 1 14.03 -15.62 -23.49
C MET A 1 13.20 -14.59 -24.23
N PRO A 2 12.08 -14.06 -23.70
CA PRO A 2 11.41 -12.96 -24.37
C PRO A 2 12.41 -11.80 -24.48
N GLU A 3 12.44 -11.10 -25.62
CA GLU A 3 13.33 -9.95 -25.84
C GLU A 3 12.95 -8.80 -24.90
N VAL A 4 13.64 -8.70 -23.77
CA VAL A 4 13.51 -7.57 -22.85
C VAL A 4 14.63 -6.58 -23.14
N ARG A 5 14.26 -5.36 -23.52
CA ARG A 5 15.18 -4.22 -23.68
C ARG A 5 15.09 -3.30 -22.47
N VAL A 6 16.21 -3.03 -21.83
CA VAL A 6 16.31 -2.12 -20.69
C VAL A 6 17.04 -0.86 -21.13
N GLU A 7 16.47 0.31 -20.82
CA GLU A 7 17.07 1.61 -21.07
C GLU A 7 17.16 2.37 -19.74
N VAL A 8 18.33 2.95 -19.46
CA VAL A 8 18.59 3.71 -18.23
C VAL A 8 18.58 5.20 -18.56
N GLY A 9 17.72 5.96 -17.90
CA GLY A 9 17.59 7.39 -18.11
C GLY A 9 16.37 7.97 -17.41
N ARG A 10 16.19 9.28 -17.52
CA ARG A 10 14.98 9.96 -17.05
C ARG A 10 13.84 9.67 -18.01
N PHE A 11 12.68 9.29 -17.47
CA PHE A 11 11.51 8.99 -18.29
C PHE A 11 11.05 10.21 -19.11
N GLU A 12 11.22 11.43 -18.57
CA GLU A 12 10.84 12.68 -19.24
C GLU A 12 11.68 12.98 -20.50
N GLU A 13 12.91 12.44 -20.55
CA GLU A 13 13.85 12.64 -21.64
C GLU A 13 13.82 11.47 -22.64
N TRP A 14 13.20 10.36 -22.25
CA TRP A 14 13.07 9.18 -23.09
C TRP A 14 12.19 9.43 -24.32
N GLN A 15 12.63 8.92 -25.48
CA GLN A 15 11.92 9.08 -26.75
C GLN A 15 11.53 7.71 -27.32
N PRO A 16 10.23 7.45 -27.52
CA PRO A 16 9.78 6.17 -28.08
C PRO A 16 10.16 6.02 -29.56
N GLY A 17 10.40 7.10 -30.31
CA GLY A 17 10.59 7.04 -31.76
C GLY A 17 9.34 6.45 -32.43
N ASP A 18 9.54 5.47 -33.31
CA ASP A 18 8.45 4.76 -33.99
C ASP A 18 7.82 3.65 -33.12
N ARG A 19 8.36 3.40 -31.93
CA ARG A 19 7.87 2.35 -31.04
C ARG A 19 6.49 2.73 -30.51
N ARG A 20 5.58 1.75 -30.50
CA ARG A 20 4.26 1.86 -29.92
C ARG A 20 3.97 0.64 -29.05
N PHE A 21 3.43 0.88 -27.86
CA PHE A 21 3.15 -0.15 -26.87
C PHE A 21 1.65 -0.25 -26.63
N GLY A 22 1.15 -1.48 -26.45
CA GLY A 22 -0.24 -1.71 -26.03
C GLY A 22 -0.48 -1.44 -24.54
N LEU A 23 0.58 -1.42 -23.74
CA LEU A 23 0.52 -1.20 -22.29
C LEU A 23 1.74 -0.44 -21.80
N ALA A 24 1.51 0.66 -21.10
CA ALA A 24 2.49 1.28 -20.22
C ALA A 24 2.09 1.00 -18.77
N TYR A 25 3.02 0.56 -17.93
CA TYR A 25 2.72 0.31 -16.52
C TYR A 25 3.82 0.86 -15.62
N ALA A 26 3.43 1.31 -14.43
CA ALA A 26 4.35 1.73 -13.38
C ALA A 26 3.85 1.18 -12.06
N ALA A 27 4.74 0.55 -11.29
CA ALA A 27 4.45 0.15 -9.92
C ALA A 27 4.56 1.39 -9.01
N GLN A 28 5.65 1.50 -8.26
CA GLN A 28 5.86 2.65 -7.41
C GLN A 28 6.51 3.84 -8.14
N ALA A 29 7.05 3.69 -9.34
CA ALA A 29 7.88 4.73 -9.95
C ALA A 29 7.12 6.00 -10.39
N TRP A 30 5.79 5.94 -10.57
CA TRP A 30 5.02 7.03 -11.17
C TRP A 30 5.08 8.35 -10.38
N HIS A 31 5.22 8.30 -9.05
CA HIS A 31 5.28 9.52 -8.22
C HIS A 31 6.57 10.32 -8.37
N TRP A 32 7.61 9.73 -8.96
CA TRP A 32 8.87 10.43 -9.24
C TRP A 32 8.88 11.11 -10.61
N ILE A 33 7.85 10.88 -11.42
CA ILE A 33 7.75 11.40 -12.79
C ILE A 33 6.99 12.73 -12.76
N ASP A 34 7.49 13.72 -13.50
CA ASP A 34 6.78 14.97 -13.73
C ASP A 34 5.37 14.68 -14.32
N PRO A 35 4.28 15.12 -13.68
CA PRO A 35 2.93 14.69 -14.04
C PRO A 35 2.49 15.19 -15.43
N GLU A 36 2.99 16.33 -15.89
CA GLU A 36 2.64 16.84 -17.21
C GLU A 36 3.51 16.18 -18.28
N ARG A 37 4.84 16.21 -18.10
CA ARG A 37 5.78 15.65 -19.08
C ARG A 37 5.66 14.14 -19.20
N GLY A 38 5.48 13.44 -18.08
CA GLY A 38 5.33 11.99 -18.04
C GLY A 38 4.09 11.51 -18.77
N ARG A 39 2.96 12.20 -18.59
CA ARG A 39 1.72 11.87 -19.28
C ARG A 39 1.88 11.98 -20.80
N ASP A 40 2.49 13.06 -21.27
CA ASP A 40 2.72 13.28 -22.69
C ASP A 40 3.64 12.21 -23.31
N ARG A 41 4.67 11.78 -22.56
CA ARG A 41 5.56 10.68 -22.97
C ARG A 41 4.85 9.35 -23.07
N VAL A 42 3.99 9.02 -22.10
CA VAL A 42 3.20 7.79 -22.15
C VAL A 42 2.27 7.81 -23.35
N TYR A 43 1.54 8.91 -23.58
CA TYR A 43 0.65 9.00 -24.73
C TYR A 43 1.38 8.90 -26.07
N ALA A 44 2.53 9.54 -26.22
CA ALA A 44 3.34 9.43 -27.43
C ALA A 44 3.83 8.00 -27.71
N ALA A 45 4.01 7.20 -26.65
CA ALA A 45 4.48 5.82 -26.74
C ALA A 45 3.34 4.80 -26.91
N LEU A 46 2.07 5.16 -26.71
CA LEU A 46 0.95 4.22 -26.79
C LEU A 46 0.46 4.03 -28.24
N ALA A 47 0.18 2.77 -28.59
CA ALA A 47 -0.57 2.45 -29.80
C ALA A 47 -2.03 2.92 -29.66
N PRO A 48 -2.76 3.14 -30.77
CA PRO A 48 -4.21 3.31 -30.71
C PRO A 48 -4.87 2.16 -29.95
N GLY A 49 -5.67 2.47 -28.93
CA GLY A 49 -6.29 1.48 -28.04
C GLY A 49 -5.39 0.95 -26.90
N GLY A 50 -4.16 1.45 -26.76
CA GLY A 50 -3.26 1.11 -25.67
C GLY A 50 -3.71 1.66 -24.31
N ALA A 51 -3.26 1.00 -23.23
CA ALA A 51 -3.67 1.32 -21.86
C ALA A 51 -2.49 1.75 -20.96
N VAL A 52 -2.83 2.47 -19.89
CA VAL A 52 -1.90 2.81 -18.80
C VAL A 52 -2.37 2.13 -17.53
N ALA A 53 -1.50 1.36 -16.87
CA ALA A 53 -1.76 0.71 -15.60
C ALA A 53 -0.82 1.25 -14.51
N LEU A 54 -1.33 2.13 -13.65
CA LEU A 54 -0.59 2.67 -12.51
C LEU A 54 -0.93 1.85 -11.26
N PHE A 55 0.03 1.06 -10.78
CA PHE A 55 -0.11 0.25 -9.58
C PHE A 55 0.41 1.01 -8.37
N TRP A 56 -0.43 1.89 -7.82
CA TRP A 56 -0.20 2.44 -6.49
C TRP A 56 -0.65 1.42 -5.44
N MET A 57 0.05 1.31 -4.31
CA MET A 57 -0.54 0.68 -3.11
C MET A 57 -1.62 1.60 -2.51
N ALA A 58 -2.64 1.93 -3.30
CA ALA A 58 -3.84 2.62 -2.84
C ALA A 58 -4.74 1.59 -2.17
N ARG A 59 -4.40 1.21 -0.93
CA ARG A 59 -5.31 0.42 -0.11
C ARG A 59 -6.40 1.33 0.44
N SER A 60 -7.52 1.36 -0.26
CA SER A 60 -8.75 1.86 0.34
C SER A 60 -9.22 0.87 1.40
N LEU A 61 -9.09 1.23 2.68
CA LEU A 61 -9.61 0.43 3.78
C LEU A 61 -11.14 0.41 3.72
N LYS A 62 -11.76 -0.78 3.70
CA LYS A 62 -13.21 -0.95 3.64
C LYS A 62 -13.74 -1.62 4.92
N GLY A 63 -14.92 -1.19 5.40
CA GLY A 63 -15.65 -1.83 6.49
C GLY A 63 -14.80 -2.14 7.74
N ALA A 64 -14.64 -3.44 8.03
CA ALA A 64 -13.89 -3.97 9.17
C ALA A 64 -12.42 -3.51 9.21
N GLN A 65 -11.80 -3.20 8.07
CA GLN A 65 -10.42 -2.69 8.01
C GLN A 65 -10.30 -1.29 8.63
N LYS A 66 -11.33 -0.45 8.50
CA LYS A 66 -11.35 0.87 9.15
C LYS A 66 -11.55 0.75 10.65
N ILE A 67 -12.45 -0.15 11.07
CA ILE A 67 -12.73 -0.38 12.49
C ILE A 67 -11.47 -0.88 13.20
N THR A 68 -10.80 -1.87 12.62
CA THR A 68 -9.54 -2.41 13.17
C THR A 68 -8.40 -1.39 13.13
N ALA A 69 -8.31 -0.56 12.09
CA ALA A 69 -7.35 0.55 12.05
C ALA A 69 -7.61 1.60 13.15
N HIS A 70 -8.87 1.96 13.40
CA HIS A 70 -9.23 2.87 14.49
C HIS A 70 -8.96 2.24 15.87
N ALA A 71 -9.24 0.95 16.04
CA ALA A 71 -8.92 0.23 17.27
C ALA A 71 -7.40 0.20 17.53
N LEU A 72 -6.59 -0.04 16.48
CA LEU A 72 -5.14 0.07 16.57
C LEU A 72 -4.69 1.46 17.01
N LEU A 73 -5.21 2.52 16.38
CA LEU A 73 -4.88 3.89 16.76
C LEU A 73 -5.26 4.17 18.22
N GLY A 74 -6.45 3.73 18.65
CA GLY A 74 -6.91 3.86 20.02
C GLY A 74 -5.99 3.18 21.02
N PHE A 75 -5.60 1.92 20.77
CA PHE A 75 -4.67 1.19 21.64
C PHE A 75 -3.27 1.80 21.66
N VAL A 76 -2.76 2.32 20.53
CA VAL A 76 -1.47 3.04 20.50
C VAL A 76 -1.50 4.28 21.38
N ILE A 77 -2.56 5.10 21.26
CA ILE A 77 -2.72 6.30 22.09
C ILE A 77 -2.78 5.91 23.57
N LEU A 78 -3.56 4.87 23.90
CA LEU A 78 -3.67 4.37 25.27
C LEU A 78 -2.32 3.85 25.79
N GLN A 79 -1.56 3.13 24.96
CA GLN A 79 -0.23 2.62 25.30
C GLN A 79 0.76 3.74 25.63
N ILE A 80 0.82 4.76 24.78
CA ILE A 80 1.70 5.93 24.98
C ILE A 80 1.30 6.66 26.26
N THR A 81 0.00 6.86 26.48
CA THR A 81 -0.52 7.53 27.67
C THR A 81 -0.15 6.75 28.94
N LEU A 82 -0.41 5.43 28.96
CA LEU A 82 -0.07 4.57 30.09
C LEU A 82 1.44 4.47 30.32
N SER A 83 2.25 4.51 29.25
CA SER A 83 3.71 4.56 29.35
C SER A 83 4.17 5.83 30.06
N ILE A 84 3.67 6.99 29.65
CA ILE A 84 3.99 8.28 30.29
C ILE A 84 3.52 8.29 31.76
N LEU A 85 2.30 7.86 32.03
CA LEU A 85 1.77 7.79 33.41
C LEU A 85 2.60 6.83 34.29
N THR A 86 3.09 5.72 33.74
CA THR A 86 3.95 4.78 34.45
C THR A 86 5.28 5.44 34.85
N LEU A 87 5.88 6.25 33.96
CA LEU A 87 7.10 6.99 34.27
C LEU A 87 6.88 8.10 35.30
N LEU A 88 5.82 8.91 35.12
CA LEU A 88 5.48 10.01 36.04
C LEU A 88 5.18 9.51 37.45
N ASN A 89 4.62 8.30 37.57
CA ASN A 89 4.22 7.71 38.85
C ASN A 89 5.24 6.69 39.40
N GLN A 90 6.49 6.66 38.91
CA GLN A 90 7.55 5.78 39.41
C GLN A 90 7.23 4.27 39.31
N VAL A 91 6.76 3.83 38.15
CA VAL A 91 6.50 2.43 37.80
C VAL A 91 5.60 1.68 38.79
N PRO A 92 4.38 2.18 39.07
CA PRO A 92 3.48 1.48 39.96
C PRO A 92 2.93 0.23 39.26
N ILE A 93 2.96 -0.91 39.97
CA ILE A 93 2.58 -2.23 39.44
C ILE A 93 1.20 -2.22 38.74
N PRO A 94 0.15 -1.53 39.23
CA PRO A 94 -1.14 -1.48 38.54
C PRO A 94 -1.09 -0.77 37.17
N LEU A 95 -0.38 0.35 37.04
CA LEU A 95 -0.25 1.05 35.75
C LEU A 95 0.64 0.26 34.78
N ALA A 96 1.70 -0.35 35.30
CA ALA A 96 2.55 -1.23 34.51
C ALA A 96 1.78 -2.46 34.01
N ALA A 97 0.91 -3.06 34.83
CA ALA A 97 0.05 -4.17 34.42
C ALA A 97 -0.97 -3.74 33.35
N LEU A 98 -1.62 -2.58 33.51
CA LEU A 98 -2.52 -2.01 32.50
C LEU A 98 -1.79 -1.74 31.18
N HIS A 99 -0.56 -1.25 31.23
CA HIS A 99 0.32 -1.09 30.07
C HIS A 99 0.60 -2.43 29.38
N GLN A 100 0.90 -3.50 30.12
CA GLN A 100 1.12 -4.82 29.50
C GLN A 100 -0.17 -5.36 28.85
N ILE A 101 -1.32 -5.20 29.49
CA ILE A 101 -2.61 -5.65 28.97
C ILE A 101 -2.96 -4.93 27.66
N THR A 102 -2.76 -3.61 27.62
CA THR A 102 -3.03 -2.81 26.42
C THR A 102 -2.06 -3.13 25.28
N ALA A 103 -0.81 -3.51 25.57
CA ALA A 103 0.14 -3.99 24.57
C ALA A 103 -0.33 -5.32 23.94
N VAL A 104 -0.85 -6.24 24.74
CA VAL A 104 -1.40 -7.52 24.25
C VAL A 104 -2.64 -7.27 23.38
N ALA A 105 -3.52 -6.36 23.79
CA ALA A 105 -4.70 -5.98 23.02
C ALA A 105 -4.31 -5.33 21.67
N LEU A 106 -3.32 -4.43 21.68
CA LEU A 106 -2.75 -3.81 20.47
C LEU A 106 -2.20 -4.87 19.53
N PHE A 107 -1.39 -5.80 20.05
CA PHE A 107 -0.77 -6.87 19.26
C PHE A 107 -1.83 -7.80 18.64
N THR A 108 -2.82 -8.21 19.42
CA THR A 108 -3.94 -9.04 18.95
C THR A 108 -4.71 -8.33 17.84
N THR A 109 -5.01 -7.05 18.04
CA THR A 109 -5.69 -6.22 17.03
C THR A 109 -4.84 -6.04 15.77
N ALA A 110 -3.51 -6.00 15.90
CA ALA A 110 -2.60 -5.89 14.75
C ALA A 110 -2.59 -7.16 13.90
N ILE A 111 -2.59 -8.33 14.54
CA ILE A 111 -2.75 -9.62 13.86
C ILE A 111 -4.09 -9.67 13.14
N TRP A 112 -5.18 -9.28 13.80
CA TRP A 112 -6.49 -9.20 13.17
C TRP A 112 -6.47 -8.28 11.95
N HIS A 113 -5.97 -7.05 12.12
CA HIS A 113 -5.91 -6.08 11.03
C HIS A 113 -5.11 -6.62 9.84
N ALA A 114 -3.98 -7.29 10.10
CA ALA A 114 -3.18 -7.94 9.08
C ALA A 114 -3.94 -9.06 8.36
N TYR A 115 -4.79 -9.83 9.05
CA TYR A 115 -5.65 -10.84 8.45
C TYR A 115 -6.73 -10.22 7.55
N GLU A 116 -7.44 -9.18 8.01
CA GLU A 116 -8.45 -8.45 7.22
C GLU A 116 -7.87 -7.84 5.94
N VAL A 117 -6.65 -7.34 6.07
CA VAL A 117 -5.83 -6.80 5.00
C VAL A 117 -5.41 -7.91 4.03
N SER A 118 -5.05 -9.09 4.51
CA SER A 118 -4.60 -10.20 3.66
C SER A 118 -5.75 -10.93 2.95
N GLY A 119 -6.91 -11.06 3.59
CA GLY A 119 -8.10 -11.74 3.04
C GLY A 119 -8.71 -11.05 1.82
N THR A 120 -8.43 -9.77 1.59
CA THR A 120 -8.90 -9.05 0.39
C THR A 120 -8.15 -9.46 -0.88
N SER A 121 -6.96 -10.05 -0.76
CA SER A 121 -6.12 -10.44 -1.91
C SER A 121 -6.47 -11.82 -2.51
N GLY A 122 -7.33 -12.60 -1.85
CA GLY A 122 -7.58 -14.01 -2.20
C GLY A 122 -8.75 -14.32 -3.15
N THR A 123 -9.66 -13.38 -3.41
CA THR A 123 -10.94 -13.66 -4.10
C THR A 123 -10.93 -13.34 -5.60
N GLY A 124 -9.77 -13.47 -6.26
CA GLY A 124 -9.57 -13.00 -7.65
C GLY A 124 -9.53 -14.04 -8.76
N LEU A 125 -9.50 -15.35 -8.47
CA LEU A 125 -9.56 -16.38 -9.51
C LEU A 125 -10.90 -17.11 -9.47
N ALA A 126 -11.88 -16.56 -10.20
CA ALA A 126 -12.94 -17.39 -10.76
C ALA A 126 -12.34 -18.23 -11.91
N PRO A 127 -12.63 -19.55 -11.99
CA PRO A 127 -12.21 -20.35 -13.13
C PRO A 127 -12.89 -19.83 -14.40
N ALA A 128 -12.08 -19.47 -15.39
CA ALA A 128 -12.52 -19.18 -16.75
C ALA A 128 -13.37 -20.34 -17.26
N GLY A 129 -14.52 -20.02 -17.82
CA GLY A 129 -15.49 -21.02 -18.24
C GLY A 129 -15.06 -21.87 -19.43
N THR A 130 -15.92 -22.87 -19.66
CA THR A 130 -16.33 -23.41 -20.97
C THR A 130 -15.38 -24.46 -21.58
N PRO A 131 -15.76 -25.17 -22.65
CA PRO A 131 -16.79 -24.90 -23.66
C PRO A 131 -18.24 -25.21 -23.23
#